data_AF-A0A916BA63-F1
#
_entry.id   AF-A0A916BA63-F1
#
_cell.length_a   1.000
_cell.length_b   1.000
_cell.length_c   1.000
_cell.angle_alpha   90.00
_cell.angle_beta   90.00
_cell.angle_gamma   90.00
#
_symmetry.space_group_name_H-M   'P 1'
#
loop_
_entity.id
_entity.type
_entity.pdbx_description
1 polymer ?
#
loop_
_entity_poly.entity_id
_entity_poly.type
_entity_poly.pdbx_seq_one_letter_code
_entity_poly.pdbx_strand_id
1 'polypeptide(L)' 'MLQIDPNTVRNHFKRYRTEGLAGLNRVGEGVGASPSLLTEEQLIELDVHLQTNLYLSAKAVAHWV' A
#
# COMPACT_ATOMS: atom_id res chain seq x y z
N MET A 1 -3.36 16.52 4.31
CA MET A 1 -2.81 15.89 5.53
C MET A 1 -3.17 14.41 5.50
N LEU A 2 -2.18 13.51 5.56
CA LEU A 2 -2.47 12.09 5.76
C LEU A 2 -2.95 11.90 7.21
N GLN A 3 -4.21 11.50 7.38
CA GLN A 3 -4.73 11.10 8.68
C GLN A 3 -4.43 9.62 8.88
N ILE A 4 -3.22 9.34 9.38
CA ILE A 4 -2.85 7.99 9.84
C ILE A 4 -2.95 7.99 11.36
N ASP A 5 -3.61 6.96 11.90
CA ASP A 5 -3.69 6.74 13.34
C ASP A 5 -2.27 6.67 13.97
N PRO A 6 -2.00 7.39 15.07
CA PRO A 6 -0.69 7.41 15.72
C PRO A 6 -0.19 6.02 16.16
N ASN A 7 -1.07 5.08 16.48
CA ASN A 7 -0.66 3.72 16.84
C ASN A 7 -0.20 2.93 15.62
N THR A 8 -0.80 3.14 14.46
CA THR A 8 -0.35 2.55 13.19
C THR A 8 1.09 2.99 12.87
N VAL A 9 1.41 4.28 13.05
CA VAL A 9 2.77 4.81 12.84
C VAL A 9 3.75 4.20 13.84
N ARG A 10 3.38 4.15 15.13
CA ARG A 10 4.22 3.57 16.19
C ARG A 10 4.49 2.08 15.93
N ASN A 11 3.49 1.33 15.49
CA ASN A 11 3.64 -0.09 15.21
C ASN A 11 4.50 -0.34 13.96
N HIS A 12 4.33 0.44 12.90
CA HIS A 12 5.22 0.40 11.73
C HIS A 12 6.67 0.70 12.13
N PHE A 13 6.89 1.75 12.91
CA PHE A 13 8.23 2.12 13.33
C PHE A 13 8.91 1.04 14.18
N LYS A 14 8.17 0.43 15.12
CA LYS A 14 8.67 -0.69 15.92
C LYS A 14 9.05 -1.89 15.05
N ARG A 15 8.21 -2.26 14.08
CA ARG A 15 8.48 -3.39 13.18
C ARG A 15 9.67 -3.13 12.26
N TYR A 16 9.76 -1.93 11.69
CA TYR A 16 10.93 -1.54 10.90
C TYR A 16 12.24 -1.65 11.69
N ARG A 17 12.22 -1.24 12.96
CA ARG A 17 13.39 -1.36 13.84
C ARG A 17 13.82 -2.79 14.12
N THR A 18 12.89 -3.75 14.12
CA THR A 18 13.17 -5.15 14.45
C THR A 18 13.50 -6.00 13.22
N GLU A 19 12.77 -5.79 12.13
CA GLU A 19 12.75 -6.68 10.96
C GLU A 19 13.14 -5.96 9.66
N GLY A 20 13.52 -4.68 9.75
CA GLY A 20 13.84 -3.85 8.59
C GLY A 20 12.64 -3.68 7.66
N LEU A 21 12.93 -3.48 6.37
CA LEU A 21 11.90 -3.32 5.33
C LEU A 21 11.04 -4.58 5.16
N ALA A 22 11.60 -5.78 5.42
CA ALA A 22 10.86 -7.04 5.31
C ALA A 22 9.69 -7.12 6.31
N GLY A 23 9.86 -6.57 7.52
CA GLY A 23 8.79 -6.51 8.52
C GLY A 23 7.67 -5.51 8.21
N LEU A 24 7.93 -4.54 7.34
CA LEU A 24 6.92 -3.59 6.86
C LEU A 24 6.04 -4.21 5.77
N ASN A 25 6.59 -5.03 4.87
CA ASN A 25 5.82 -5.73 3.85
C ASN A 25 4.79 -6.72 4.44
N ARG A 26 5.08 -7.30 5.60
CA ARG A 26 4.14 -8.19 6.33
C ARG A 26 2.88 -7.47 6.83
N VAL A 27 2.85 -6.13 6.86
CA VAL A 27 1.67 -5.39 7.32
C VAL A 27 0.53 -5.41 6.28
N GLY A 28 0.83 -5.76 5.02
CA GLY A 28 -0.18 -6.00 3.98
C GLY A 28 -1.00 -7.28 4.16
N GLU A 29 -0.60 -8.19 5.06
CA GLU A 29 -1.24 -9.51 5.22
C GLU A 29 -2.20 -9.61 6.42
N GLY A 30 -2.29 -8.61 7.31
CA GLY A 30 -2.80 -8.88 8.67
C GLY A 30 -3.69 -7.86 9.38
N VAL A 31 -3.86 -6.61 8.92
CA VAL A 31 -4.80 -5.67 9.57
C VAL A 31 -5.42 -4.74 8.53
N GLY A 32 -6.57 -5.14 7.99
CA GLY A 32 -7.45 -4.28 7.19
C GLY A 32 -7.05 -4.05 5.72
N ALA A 33 -5.88 -4.49 5.30
CA ALA A 33 -5.60 -4.72 3.89
C ALA A 33 -6.03 -6.14 3.57
N SER A 34 -7.06 -6.30 2.73
CA SER A 34 -7.17 -7.55 1.98
C SER A 34 -5.83 -7.78 1.29
N PRO A 35 -5.30 -9.02 1.23
CA PRO A 35 -4.23 -9.34 0.33
C PRO A 35 -4.79 -9.26 -1.09
N SER A 36 -5.08 -8.05 -1.57
CA SER A 36 -5.29 -7.76 -2.98
C SER A 36 -3.91 -7.72 -3.60
N LEU A 37 -3.21 -8.86 -3.54
CA LEU A 37 -2.13 -9.15 -4.46
C LEU A 37 -2.79 -9.17 -5.83
N LEU A 38 -2.63 -8.06 -6.55
CA LEU A 38 -3.03 -7.99 -7.94
C LEU A 38 -2.32 -9.12 -8.68
N THR A 39 -3.06 -9.85 -9.52
CA THR A 39 -2.44 -10.81 -10.42
C THR A 39 -1.53 -10.07 -11.40
N GLU A 40 -0.66 -10.80 -12.08
CA GLU A 40 0.26 -10.20 -13.05
C GLU A 40 -0.50 -9.45 -14.16
N GLU A 41 -1.66 -9.97 -14.58
CA GLU A 41 -2.54 -9.30 -15.54
C GLU A 41 -3.12 -7.99 -14.99
N GLN A 42 -3.53 -7.97 -13.72
CA GLN A 42 -4.08 -6.78 -13.07
C GLN A 42 -3.00 -5.71 -12.83
N LEU A 43 -1.75 -6.11 -12.61
CA LEU A 43 -0.61 -5.19 -12.54
C LEU A 43 -0.33 -4.54 -13.89
N ILE A 44 -0.40 -5.30 -14.98
CA ILE A 44 -0.23 -4.76 -16.33
C ILE A 44 -1.36 -3.78 -16.67
N GLU A 45 -2.60 -4.11 -16.32
CA GLU A 45 -3.75 -3.21 -16.51
C GLU A 45 -3.59 -1.91 -15.71
N LEU A 46 -3.17 -2.00 -14.46
CA LEU A 46 -2.88 -0.83 -13.62
C LEU A 46 -1.75 0.02 -14.22
N ASP A 47 -0.67 -0.58 -14.73
CA ASP A 47 0.45 0.17 -15.31
C ASP A 47 0.02 0.96 -16.56
N VAL A 48 -0.71 0.32 -17.48
CA VAL A 48 -1.28 0.98 -18.67
C VAL A 48 -2.22 2.14 -18.26
N HIS A 49 -3.02 1.92 -17.23
CA HIS A 49 -3.94 2.93 -16.72
C HIS A 49 -3.22 4.13 -16.08
N LEU A 50 -2.14 3.90 -15.33
CA LEU A 50 -1.32 4.96 -14.72
C LEU A 50 -0.51 5.75 -15.77
N GLN A 51 -0.12 5.12 -16.88
CA GLN A 51 0.56 5.83 -17.97
C GLN A 51 -0.36 6.80 -18.72
N THR A 52 -1.68 6.54 -18.71
CA THR A 52 -2.68 7.34 -19.43
C THR A 52 -3.42 8.33 -18.54
N ASN A 53 -3.38 8.15 -17.22
CA ASN A 53 -4.11 8.97 -16.25
C ASN A 53 -3.18 9.54 -15.16
N LEU A 54 -3.15 10.88 -15.06
CA LEU A 54 -2.39 11.55 -14.01
C LEU A 54 -3.19 11.57 -12.70
N TYR A 55 -2.71 10.81 -11.71
CA TYR A 55 -3.25 10.84 -10.36
C TYR A 55 -2.43 11.74 -9.45
N LEU A 56 -3.10 12.70 -8.80
CA LEU A 56 -2.46 13.63 -7.86
C LEU A 56 -2.14 13.00 -6.49
N SER A 57 -2.61 11.78 -6.23
CA SER A 57 -2.33 11.07 -4.99
C SER A 57 -2.53 9.56 -5.12
N ALA A 58 -1.78 8.79 -4.34
CA ALA A 58 -1.94 7.34 -4.25
C ALA A 58 -3.35 6.91 -3.80
N LYS A 59 -4.05 7.75 -3.01
CA LYS A 59 -5.45 7.49 -2.62
C LYS A 59 -6.38 7.43 -3.83
N ALA A 60 -6.15 8.27 -4.83
CA ALA A 60 -6.97 8.30 -6.03
C ALA A 60 -6.75 7.05 -6.91
N VAL A 61 -5.53 6.51 -6.90
CA VAL A 61 -5.20 5.23 -7.54
C VAL A 61 -5.92 4.06 -6.84
N ALA A 62 -5.86 4.01 -5.51
CA ALA A 62 -6.52 2.97 -4.71
C ALA A 62 -8.06 3.04 -4.71
N HIS A 63 -8.64 4.09 -5.28
CA HIS A 63 -10.09 4.21 -5.45
C HIS A 63 -10.56 3.65 -6.80
N TRP A 64 -9.60 3.40 -7.70
CA TRP A 64 -9.81 2.83 -9.03
C TRP A 64 -9.57 1.31 -9.01
N VAL A 65 -8.53 0.86 -8.32
CA VAL A 65 -8.24 -0.57 -8.03
C VAL A 65 -9.22 -1.12 -7.00
#